data_AF-A0A9Q3PZ34-F1
#
_entry.id   AF-A0A9Q3PZ34-F1
#
_cell.length_a   1.000
_cell.length_b   1.000
_cell.length_c   1.000
_cell.angle_alpha   90.00
_cell.angle_beta   90.00
_cell.angle_gamma   90.00
#
_symmetry.space_group_name_H-M   'P 1'
#
loop_
_entity.id
_entity.type
_entity.pdbx_description
1 polymer ?
#
loop_
_entity_poly.entity_id
_entity_poly.type
_entity_poly.pdbx_seq_one_letter_code
_entity_poly.pdbx_strand_id
1 'polypeptide(L)'
;MVIKVSPVSLEFERFKSEQLNEAEVILHLTDRQGNELSNIIYDHKEAFASYKEPLGSVVGHEFDIIINIERPYPPLLRRPAYPENPKSIEALELHIEELLDLGVKGKVGHNGE
;
A
#
# COMPACT_ATOMS: atom_id res chain seq x y z
N MET A 1 38.11 -18.03 -12.19
CA MET A 1 37.76 -16.64 -12.54
C MET A 1 36.56 -16.25 -11.69
N VAL A 2 36.78 -15.55 -10.58
CA VAL A 2 35.69 -15.15 -9.68
C VAL A 2 35.12 -13.85 -10.23
N ILE A 3 33.94 -13.91 -10.84
CA ILE A 3 33.25 -12.72 -11.34
C ILE A 3 32.79 -11.95 -10.10
N LYS A 4 33.54 -10.90 -9.74
CA LYS A 4 33.08 -9.92 -8.75
C LYS A 4 31.95 -9.12 -9.39
N VAL A 5 30.72 -9.56 -9.16
CA VAL A 5 29.51 -8.85 -9.59
C VAL A 5 29.39 -7.61 -8.70
N SER A 6 29.28 -6.43 -9.33
CA SER A 6 29.06 -5.16 -8.66
C SER A 6 27.77 -5.19 -7.81
N PRO A 7 27.72 -4.49 -6.65
CA PRO A 7 26.54 -4.52 -5.78
C PRO A 7 25.26 -4.02 -6.46
N VAL A 8 25.38 -3.05 -7.37
CA VAL A 8 24.26 -2.48 -8.15
C VAL A 8 23.61 -3.53 -9.07
N SER A 9 24.39 -4.41 -9.69
CA SER A 9 23.86 -5.47 -10.55
C SER A 9 23.15 -6.58 -9.76
N LEU A 10 23.51 -6.81 -8.50
CA LEU A 10 22.85 -7.83 -7.68
C LEU A 10 21.46 -7.35 -7.19
N GLU A 11 21.36 -6.08 -6.83
CA GLU A 11 20.08 -5.46 -6.44
C GLU A 11 19.10 -5.41 -7.62
N PHE A 12 19.58 -5.06 -8.82
CA PHE A 12 18.80 -5.06 -10.04
C PHE A 12 18.24 -6.44 -10.39
N GLU A 13 19.06 -7.49 -10.33
CA GLU A 13 18.60 -8.86 -10.61
C GLU A 13 17.59 -9.35 -9.57
N ARG A 14 17.77 -8.98 -8.29
CA ARG A 14 16.76 -9.24 -7.26
C ARG A 14 15.44 -8.55 -7.57
N PHE A 15 15.47 -7.25 -7.86
CA PHE A 15 14.29 -6.48 -8.25
C PHE A 15 13.55 -7.13 -9.44
N LYS A 16 14.29 -7.55 -10.47
CA LYS A 16 13.72 -8.22 -11.64
C LYS A 16 13.07 -9.56 -11.27
N SER A 17 13.71 -10.35 -10.42
CA SER A 17 13.21 -11.67 -10.02
C SER A 17 12.05 -11.65 -9.02
N GLU A 18 12.02 -10.65 -8.14
CA GLU A 18 11.05 -10.57 -7.03
C GLU A 18 9.86 -9.67 -7.39
N GLN A 19 10.09 -8.52 -8.03
CA GLN A 19 9.04 -7.53 -8.26
C GLN A 19 8.51 -7.52 -9.69
N LEU A 20 9.39 -7.64 -10.70
CA LEU A 20 8.95 -7.65 -12.10
C LEU A 20 8.45 -9.02 -12.58
N ASN A 21 8.73 -10.10 -11.85
CA ASN A 21 8.26 -11.43 -12.21
C ASN A 21 6.73 -11.59 -12.06
N GLU A 22 6.12 -10.82 -11.16
CA GLU A 22 4.66 -10.75 -10.99
C GLU A 22 4.00 -9.79 -12.01
N ALA A 23 4.79 -9.00 -12.74
CA ALA A 23 4.27 -8.02 -13.67
C ALA A 23 3.85 -8.68 -14.99
N GLU A 24 2.60 -8.47 -15.40
CA GLU A 24 2.14 -8.83 -16.74
C GLU A 24 2.64 -7.78 -17.74
N VAL A 25 3.78 -8.06 -18.37
CA VAL A 25 4.31 -7.24 -19.46
C VAL A 25 3.81 -7.80 -20.79
N ILE A 26 3.37 -6.93 -21.70
CA ILE A 26 2.84 -7.29 -23.03
C ILE A 26 3.83 -8.21 -23.79
N LEU A 27 3.31 -9.31 -24.34
CA LEU A 27 4.05 -10.45 -24.96
C LEU A 27 4.80 -10.15 -26.27
N HIS A 28 4.95 -8.89 -26.68
CA HIS A 28 5.57 -8.51 -27.95
C HIS A 28 6.85 -7.69 -27.79
N LEU A 29 7.51 -7.77 -26.63
CA LEU A 29 8.80 -7.13 -26.43
C LEU A 29 9.93 -8.03 -26.89
N THR A 30 10.88 -7.45 -27.63
CA THR A 30 12.19 -8.08 -27.84
C THR A 30 13.00 -8.10 -26.54
N ASP A 31 13.97 -9.02 -26.40
CA ASP A 31 14.83 -9.09 -25.22
C ASP A 31 15.51 -7.76 -24.89
N ARG A 32 15.86 -6.98 -25.92
CA ARG A 32 16.43 -5.64 -25.75
C ARG A 32 15.44 -4.68 -25.11
N GLN A 33 14.21 -4.63 -25.62
CA GLN A 33 13.16 -3.75 -25.10
C GLN A 33 12.73 -4.15 -23.69
N GLY A 34 12.68 -5.45 -23.40
CA GLY A 34 12.40 -5.95 -22.04
C GLY A 34 13.44 -5.47 -21.03
N ASN A 35 14.73 -5.54 -21.39
CA ASN A 35 15.80 -5.05 -20.53
C ASN A 35 15.79 -3.52 -20.39
N GLU A 36 15.55 -2.78 -21.48
CA GLU A 36 15.38 -1.31 -21.42
C GLU A 36 14.22 -0.91 -20.51
N LEU A 37 13.09 -1.62 -20.59
CA LEU A 37 11.94 -1.40 -19.72
C LEU A 37 12.27 -1.71 -18.25
N SER A 38 12.92 -2.85 -17.96
CA SER A 38 13.34 -3.19 -16.60
C SER A 38 14.26 -2.13 -16.00
N ASN A 39 15.19 -1.58 -16.80
CA ASN A 39 16.07 -0.50 -16.35
C ASN A 39 15.27 0.77 -16.00
N ILE A 40 14.36 1.21 -16.87
CA ILE A 40 13.54 2.41 -16.62
C ILE A 40 12.70 2.25 -15.36
N ILE A 41 12.06 1.09 -15.16
CA ILE A 41 11.24 0.85 -13.98
C ILE A 41 12.13 0.83 -12.73
N TYR A 42 13.30 0.20 -12.80
CA TYR A 42 14.24 0.18 -11.68
C TYR A 42 14.75 1.58 -11.29
N ASP A 43 15.09 2.40 -12.28
CA ASP A 43 15.55 3.79 -12.07
C ASP A 43 14.47 4.66 -11.42
N HIS A 44 13.19 4.31 -11.62
CA HIS A 44 12.04 5.01 -11.07
C HIS A 44 11.27 4.21 -10.01
N LYS A 45 11.89 3.20 -9.41
CA LYS A 45 11.21 2.26 -8.48
C LYS A 45 10.53 2.95 -7.29
N GLU A 46 11.09 4.07 -6.82
CA GLU A 46 10.54 4.86 -5.71
C GLU A 46 9.29 5.67 -6.07
N ALA A 47 9.01 5.85 -7.37
CA ALA A 47 7.79 6.53 -7.82
C ALA A 47 6.56 5.61 -7.74
N PHE A 48 6.76 4.30 -7.55
CA PHE A 48 5.69 3.33 -7.42
C PHE A 48 5.44 3.03 -5.94
N ALA A 49 4.18 2.87 -5.59
CA ALA A 49 3.83 2.45 -4.25
C ALA A 49 4.22 1.00 -4.01
N SER A 50 4.75 0.73 -2.82
CA SER A 50 5.06 -0.63 -2.36
C SER A 50 4.33 -0.92 -1.06
N TYR A 51 4.28 -2.19 -0.67
CA TYR A 51 3.76 -2.57 0.66
C TYR A 51 4.49 -1.88 1.82
N LYS A 52 5.77 -1.52 1.63
CA LYS A 52 6.56 -0.80 2.64
C LYS A 52 6.34 0.71 2.60
N GLU A 53 6.01 1.25 1.42
CA GLU A 53 5.81 2.67 1.17
C GLU A 53 4.51 2.86 0.38
N PRO A 54 3.34 2.78 1.05
CA PRO A 54 2.05 2.91 0.40
C PRO A 54 1.77 4.36 -0.04
N LEU A 55 0.91 4.51 -1.05
CA LEU A 55 0.39 5.83 -1.46
C LEU A 55 -0.24 6.53 -0.26
N GLY A 56 0.18 7.77 0.00
CA GLY A 56 -0.43 8.63 1.02
C GLY A 56 0.32 8.75 2.34
N SER A 57 1.50 8.12 2.50
CA SER A 57 2.43 8.45 3.59
C SER A 57 3.17 9.80 3.34
N VAL A 58 2.41 10.82 2.92
CA VAL A 58 2.93 12.16 2.63
C VAL A 58 2.81 12.98 3.91
N VAL A 59 3.94 13.24 4.55
CA VAL A 59 4.03 14.04 5.77
C VAL A 59 3.57 15.49 5.50
N GLY A 60 2.76 16.06 6.39
CA GLY A 60 2.34 17.47 6.31
C GLY A 60 0.98 17.73 5.64
N HIS A 61 0.21 16.69 5.34
CA HIS A 61 -1.17 16.80 4.86
C HIS A 61 -2.19 16.39 5.93
N GLU A 62 -1.90 16.66 7.20
CA GLU A 62 -2.87 16.48 8.27
C GLU A 62 -4.01 17.52 8.13
N PHE A 63 -5.26 17.07 8.31
CA PHE A 63 -6.43 17.95 8.26
C PHE A 63 -7.15 17.94 9.59
N ASP A 64 -7.33 19.14 10.16
CA ASP A 64 -8.13 19.33 11.37
C ASP A 64 -9.60 19.50 11.02
N ILE A 65 -10.44 18.57 11.48
CA ILE A 65 -11.90 18.66 11.33
C ILE A 65 -12.48 19.30 12.58
N ILE A 66 -12.85 20.58 12.48
CA ILE A 66 -13.52 21.32 13.57
C ILE A 66 -15.03 21.19 13.39
N ILE A 67 -15.72 20.68 14.42
CA ILE A 67 -17.17 20.55 14.40
C ILE A 67 -17.80 21.77 15.11
N ASN A 68 -18.61 22.55 14.37
CA ASN A 68 -19.22 23.80 14.83
C ASN A 68 -20.52 23.58 15.60
N ILE A 69 -20.49 22.79 16.66
CA ILE A 69 -21.70 22.33 17.34
C ILE A 69 -21.45 22.20 18.86
N GLU A 70 -22.50 22.37 19.67
CA GLU A 70 -22.41 22.45 21.14
C GLU A 70 -22.64 21.08 21.81
N ARG A 71 -21.97 20.82 22.95
CA ARG A 71 -22.00 19.52 23.66
C ARG A 71 -23.44 19.03 23.94
N PRO A 72 -23.67 17.70 24.02
CA PRO A 72 -22.68 16.62 24.10
C PRO A 72 -22.29 16.00 22.73
N TYR A 73 -20.99 15.75 22.55
CA TYR A 73 -20.42 15.00 21.41
C TYR A 73 -19.87 13.64 21.82
N PRO A 74 -20.01 12.62 20.95
CA PRO A 74 -20.76 12.62 19.68
C PRO A 74 -22.28 12.44 19.89
N PRO A 75 -23.17 12.97 19.03
CA PRO A 75 -24.54 12.49 18.99
C PRO A 75 -24.49 10.99 18.76
N LEU A 76 -25.19 10.22 19.59
CA LEU A 76 -25.24 8.75 19.54
C LEU A 76 -25.77 8.28 18.17
N LEU A 77 -24.91 8.21 17.16
CA LEU A 77 -25.14 7.44 15.94
C LEU A 77 -24.79 5.97 16.24
N ARG A 78 -25.37 5.41 17.30
CA ARG A 78 -25.37 3.95 17.52
C ARG A 78 -26.50 3.35 16.68
N ARG A 79 -26.40 3.50 15.35
CA ARG A 79 -27.08 2.54 14.50
C ARG A 79 -26.27 1.25 14.63
N PRO A 80 -26.88 0.10 14.96
CA PRO A 80 -26.16 -1.16 14.87
C PRO A 80 -25.59 -1.27 13.45
N ALA A 81 -24.41 -1.87 13.32
CA ALA A 81 -23.89 -2.22 12.01
C ALA A 81 -25.00 -2.95 11.24
N TYR A 82 -25.21 -2.56 10.00
CA TYR A 82 -26.20 -3.23 9.18
C TYR A 82 -25.80 -4.70 9.06
N PRO A 83 -26.74 -5.66 9.16
CA PRO A 83 -26.38 -7.07 9.02
C PRO A 83 -25.84 -7.31 7.62
N GLU A 84 -24.57 -7.70 7.53
CA GLU A 84 -23.91 -8.02 6.27
C GLU A 84 -23.97 -9.52 5.97
N ASN A 85 -23.90 -9.87 4.70
CA ASN A 85 -23.79 -11.25 4.25
C ASN A 85 -22.44 -11.84 4.73
N PRO A 86 -22.38 -13.09 5.24
CA PRO A 86 -21.14 -13.74 5.67
C PRO A 86 -19.96 -13.59 4.70
N LYS A 87 -20.20 -13.71 3.39
CA LYS A 87 -19.14 -13.53 2.38
C LYS A 87 -18.59 -12.11 2.32
N SER A 88 -19.45 -11.11 2.55
CA SER A 88 -19.07 -9.71 2.60
C SER A 88 -18.24 -9.42 3.85
N ILE A 89 -18.59 -10.04 4.97
CA ILE A 89 -17.83 -9.92 6.23
C ILE A 89 -16.40 -10.44 6.03
N GLU A 90 -16.24 -11.66 5.50
CA GLU A 90 -14.91 -12.25 5.25
C GLU A 90 -14.05 -11.37 4.34
N ALA A 91 -14.63 -10.84 3.26
CA ALA A 91 -13.92 -9.95 2.35
C ALA A 91 -13.53 -8.62 3.01
N LEU A 92 -14.44 -8.05 3.81
CA LEU A 92 -14.18 -6.81 4.56
C LEU A 92 -13.11 -7.00 5.63
N GLU A 93 -13.11 -8.13 6.33
CA GLU A 93 -12.10 -8.46 7.34
C GLU A 93 -10.70 -8.46 6.71
N LEU A 94 -10.53 -9.11 5.55
CA LEU A 94 -9.26 -9.09 4.81
C LEU A 94 -8.79 -7.65 4.50
N HIS A 95 -9.68 -6.81 3.97
CA HIS A 95 -9.31 -5.43 3.60
C HIS A 95 -9.07 -4.55 4.83
N ILE A 96 -9.77 -4.81 5.93
CA ILE A 96 -9.55 -4.11 7.21
C ILE A 96 -8.17 -4.44 7.76
N GLU A 97 -7.75 -5.71 7.70
CA GLU A 97 -6.41 -6.12 8.12
C GLU A 97 -5.33 -5.43 7.28
N GLU A 98 -5.48 -5.40 5.95
CA GLU A 98 -4.56 -4.68 5.06
C GLU A 98 -4.45 -3.19 5.44
N LEU A 99 -5.58 -2.52 5.72
CA LEU A 99 -5.58 -1.10 6.10
C LEU A 99 -4.94 -0.85 7.49
N LEU A 100 -4.97 -1.82 8.39
CA LEU A 100 -4.29 -1.75 9.68
C LEU A 100 -2.77 -1.90 9.48
N ASP A 101 -2.33 -2.86 8.67
CA ASP A 101 -0.92 -3.12 8.36
C ASP A 101 -0.26 -1.93 7.65
N LEU A 102 -1.00 -1.27 6.76
CA LEU A 102 -0.55 -0.05 6.07
C LEU A 102 -0.53 1.19 6.98
N GLY A 103 -1.01 1.09 8.23
CA GLY A 103 -1.06 2.22 9.16
C GLY A 103 -2.08 3.30 8.80
N VAL A 104 -2.93 3.05 7.79
CA VAL A 104 -4.00 3.96 7.35
C VAL A 104 -5.10 4.05 8.40
N LYS A 105 -5.39 2.93 9.07
CA LYS A 105 -6.38 2.86 10.15
C LYS A 105 -5.68 2.61 11.49
N GLY A 106 -5.92 3.47 12.47
CA GLY A 106 -5.47 3.29 13.85
C GLY A 106 -6.52 2.59 14.72
N LYS A 107 -6.08 1.83 15.73
CA LYS A 107 -6.97 1.34 16.79
C LYS A 107 -7.34 2.51 17.70
N VAL A 108 -8.56 3.01 17.59
CA VAL A 108 -9.08 4.03 18.51
C VAL A 108 -9.65 3.34 19.75
N GLY A 109 -9.07 3.61 20.90
CA GLY A 109 -9.60 3.18 22.19
C GLY A 109 -10.87 3.95 22.53
N HIS A 110 -11.81 3.31 23.23
CA HIS A 110 -12.89 4.01 23.91
C HIS A 110 -12.26 4.77 25.08
N ASN A 111 -11.94 6.05 24.90
CA ASN A 111 -11.61 6.91 26.03
C ASN A 111 -12.93 7.15 26.78
N GLY A 112 -13.24 6.24 27.70
CA GLY A 112 -14.36 6.36 28.59
C GLY A 112 -14.05 7.37 29.69
N GLU A 113 -14.76 8.49 29.67
CA GLU A 113 -15.17 9.25 30.86
C GLU A 113 -16.69 9.45 30.80
#